data_AF-A0A935DSB0-F1
#
_entry.id   AF-A0A935DSB0-F1
#
_cell.length_a   1.000
_cell.length_b   1.000
_cell.length_c   1.000
_cell.angle_alpha   90.00
_cell.angle_beta   90.00
_cell.angle_gamma   90.00
#
_symmetry.space_group_name_H-M   'P 1'
#
loop_
_entity.id
_entity.type
_entity.pdbx_description
1 polymer ?
#
loop_
_entity_poly.entity_id
_entity_poly.type
_entity_poly.pdbx_seq_one_letter_code
_entity_poly.pdbx_strand_id
1 'polypeptide(L)'
;MTAIEGILLLAAATAIGRILWQLRKIGKVRNDSWDEQVIDQLRKSGSDPFQPHEVDYFFGMPDEATASRVAAMLSAEGYRTDVERKGEDPSQPFSLHALRTMRLSVPEMKSISRRFTQLAAEVGGTYDGWNASHVERKGDNSELIS
;
A
#
# COMPACT_ATOMS: atom_id res chain seq x y z
N MET A 1 27.49 37.18 -5.51
CA MET A 1 26.93 35.98 -4.86
C MET A 1 26.87 36.24 -3.37
N THR A 2 25.76 36.77 -2.88
CA THR A 2 25.64 37.25 -1.49
C THR A 2 24.94 36.20 -0.63
N ALA A 3 25.46 36.00 0.59
CA ALA A 3 25.09 34.94 1.55
C ALA A 3 23.60 34.85 1.94
N ILE A 4 22.76 35.80 1.49
CA ILE A 4 21.33 35.89 1.77
C ILE A 4 20.55 34.83 0.98
N GLU A 5 20.96 34.49 -0.25
CA GLU A 5 20.32 33.46 -1.08
C GLU A 5 20.49 32.06 -0.46
N GLY A 6 21.65 31.78 0.16
CA GLY A 6 21.93 30.49 0.80
C GLY A 6 21.04 30.22 2.03
N ILE A 7 20.71 31.27 2.81
CA ILE A 7 19.88 31.15 4.01
C ILE A 7 18.41 30.92 3.64
N LEU A 8 17.91 31.59 2.59
CA LEU A 8 16.55 31.39 2.10
C LEU A 8 16.33 29.99 1.50
N LEU A 9 17.32 29.46 0.77
CA LEU A 9 17.26 28.09 0.25
C LEU A 9 17.29 27.03 1.37
N LEU A 10 18.07 27.26 2.43
CA LEU A 10 18.09 26.37 3.61
C LEU A 10 16.77 26.39 4.40
N ALA A 11 16.14 27.56 4.54
CA ALA A 11 14.84 27.70 5.21
C ALA A 11 13.70 27.02 4.43
N ALA A 12 13.71 27.12 3.09
CA ALA A 12 12.72 26.45 2.25
C ALA A 12 12.87 24.92 2.29
N ALA A 13 14.11 24.41 2.23
CA ALA A 13 14.39 22.97 2.30
C ALA A 13 13.96 22.35 3.65
N THR A 14 14.15 23.07 4.76
CA THR A 14 13.74 22.60 6.10
C THR A 14 12.22 22.61 6.29
N ALA A 15 11.51 23.60 5.72
CA ALA A 15 10.04 23.63 5.73
C ALA A 15 9.43 22.48 4.90
N ILE A 16 9.96 22.25 3.69
CA ILE A 16 9.55 21.13 2.82
C ILE A 16 9.84 19.79 3.52
N GLY A 17 11.03 19.63 4.10
CA GLY A 17 11.39 18.43 4.87
C GLY A 17 10.45 18.19 6.06
N ARG A 18 10.02 19.25 6.78
CA ARG A 18 9.07 19.13 7.88
C ARG A 18 7.64 18.78 7.44
N ILE A 19 7.17 19.34 6.33
CA ILE A 19 5.85 19.04 5.77
C ILE A 19 5.80 17.58 5.32
N LEU A 20 6.82 17.12 4.58
CA LEU A 20 6.96 15.72 4.18
C LEU A 20 7.06 14.77 5.39
N TRP A 21 7.72 15.20 6.48
CA TRP A 21 7.83 14.40 7.70
C TRP A 21 6.51 14.30 8.49
N GLN A 22 5.72 15.37 8.54
CA GLN A 22 4.40 15.36 9.19
C GLN A 22 3.39 14.50 8.43
N LEU A 23 3.41 14.53 7.10
CA LEU A 23 2.57 13.67 6.27
C LEU A 23 2.94 12.17 6.43
N ARG A 24 4.24 11.84 6.53
CA ARG A 24 4.71 10.46 6.77
C ARG A 24 4.19 9.86 8.09
N LYS A 25 3.97 10.68 9.13
CA LYS A 25 3.59 10.18 10.46
C LYS A 25 2.09 9.84 10.57
N ILE A 26 1.24 10.52 9.79
CA ILE A 26 -0.21 10.33 9.78
C ILE A 26 -0.60 9.02 9.09
N GLY A 27 0.03 8.69 7.96
CA GLY A 27 -0.23 7.44 7.24
C GLY A 27 0.11 6.19 8.06
N LYS A 28 1.18 6.23 8.87
CA LYS A 28 1.62 5.10 9.70
C LYS A 28 0.57 4.67 10.73
N VAL A 29 -0.06 5.63 11.42
CA VAL A 29 -1.06 5.33 12.47
C VAL A 29 -2.36 4.80 11.86
N ARG A 30 -2.78 5.34 10.71
CA ARG A 30 -3.98 4.87 9.99
C ARG A 30 -3.83 3.44 9.50
N ASN A 31 -2.66 3.08 8.98
CA ASN A 31 -2.43 1.73 8.46
C ASN A 31 -2.38 0.69 9.58
N ASP A 32 -1.71 0.98 10.70
CA ASP A 32 -1.61 0.02 11.81
C ASP A 32 -2.98 -0.33 12.42
N SER A 33 -3.92 0.63 12.51
CA SER A 33 -5.27 0.39 13.01
C SER A 33 -6.18 -0.27 11.98
N TRP A 34 -6.02 0.06 10.70
CA TRP A 34 -6.74 -0.57 9.59
C TRP A 34 -6.36 -2.04 9.43
N ASP A 35 -5.06 -2.37 9.49
CA ASP A 35 -4.55 -3.74 9.39
C ASP A 35 -5.17 -4.66 10.45
N GLU A 36 -5.32 -4.16 11.68
CA GLU A 36 -5.99 -4.89 12.77
C GLU A 36 -7.48 -5.09 12.50
N GLN A 37 -8.19 -4.06 12.02
CA GLN A 37 -9.62 -4.13 11.74
C GLN A 37 -9.96 -5.13 10.63
N VAL A 38 -9.21 -5.10 9.52
CA VAL A 38 -9.44 -6.00 8.38
C VAL A 38 -9.18 -7.45 8.79
N ILE A 39 -8.11 -7.72 9.54
CA ILE A 39 -7.80 -9.07 10.00
C ILE A 39 -8.80 -9.56 11.06
N ASP A 40 -9.25 -8.69 11.95
CA ASP A 40 -10.31 -9.04 12.91
C ASP A 40 -11.63 -9.35 12.20
N GLN A 41 -11.99 -8.60 11.17
CA GLN A 41 -13.16 -8.87 10.34
C GLN A 41 -13.04 -10.21 9.59
N LEU A 42 -11.87 -10.51 9.01
CA LEU A 42 -11.61 -11.80 8.34
C LEU A 42 -11.69 -12.99 9.30
N ARG A 43 -11.18 -12.84 10.53
CA ARG A 43 -11.32 -13.87 11.58
C ARG A 43 -12.77 -14.09 11.97
N LYS A 44 -13.53 -13.00 12.13
CA LYS A 44 -14.96 -13.03 12.49
C LYS A 44 -15.83 -13.59 11.37
N SER A 45 -15.45 -13.42 10.11
CA SER A 45 -16.20 -13.95 8.96
C SER A 45 -16.06 -15.46 8.76
N GLY A 46 -15.26 -16.14 9.59
CA GLY A 46 -15.07 -17.59 9.51
C GLY A 46 -14.19 -18.02 8.32
N SER A 47 -13.47 -17.08 7.70
CA SER A 47 -12.38 -17.42 6.78
C SER A 47 -11.29 -18.10 7.58
N ASP A 48 -10.89 -19.30 7.16
CA ASP A 48 -9.79 -20.03 7.77
C ASP A 48 -8.48 -19.22 7.62
N PRO A 49 -7.92 -18.63 8.69
CA PRO A 49 -6.73 -17.79 8.61
C PRO A 49 -5.48 -18.58 8.17
N PHE A 50 -5.57 -19.90 8.05
CA PHE A 50 -4.52 -20.76 7.51
C PHE A 50 -4.57 -20.90 5.98
N GLN A 51 -5.63 -20.45 5.32
CA GLN A 51 -5.72 -20.46 3.87
C GLN A 51 -5.01 -19.24 3.26
N PRO A 52 -4.29 -19.41 2.14
CA PRO A 52 -3.74 -18.28 1.41
C PRO A 52 -4.87 -17.40 0.84
N HIS A 53 -4.78 -16.10 1.08
CA HIS A 53 -5.63 -15.08 0.49
C HIS A 53 -4.86 -14.34 -0.58
N GLU A 54 -5.55 -13.96 -1.66
CA GLU A 54 -4.99 -12.99 -2.60
C GLU A 54 -5.19 -11.59 -2.05
N VAL A 55 -4.08 -10.88 -1.86
CA VAL A 55 -4.00 -9.52 -1.35
C VAL A 55 -3.65 -8.59 -2.49
N ASP A 56 -4.44 -7.53 -2.68
CA ASP A 56 -4.15 -6.42 -3.59
C ASP A 56 -3.70 -5.19 -2.79
N TYR A 57 -2.57 -4.62 -3.16
CA TYR A 57 -1.94 -3.46 -2.54
C TYR A 57 -2.02 -2.26 -3.48
N PHE A 58 -2.50 -1.13 -2.96
CA PHE A 58 -2.81 0.06 -3.75
C PHE A 58 -1.81 1.18 -3.49
N PHE A 59 -1.29 1.76 -4.56
CA PHE A 59 -0.36 2.88 -4.50
C PHE A 59 -0.77 4.00 -5.45
N GLY A 60 -0.73 5.24 -4.96
CA GLY A 60 -0.73 6.45 -5.77
C GLY A 60 0.69 6.79 -6.22
N MET A 61 0.86 7.12 -7.50
CA MET A 61 2.15 7.45 -8.10
C MET A 61 2.09 8.77 -8.89
N PRO A 62 3.13 9.61 -8.78
CA PRO A 62 3.16 10.93 -9.43
C PRO A 62 3.31 10.84 -10.96
N ASP A 63 3.98 9.79 -11.46
CA ASP A 63 4.26 9.61 -12.89
C ASP A 63 4.41 8.13 -13.26
N GLU A 64 4.28 7.85 -14.56
CA GLU A 64 4.31 6.50 -15.14
C GLU A 64 5.67 5.80 -15.01
N ALA A 65 6.76 6.56 -15.13
CA ALA A 65 8.11 5.99 -15.06
C ALA A 65 8.43 5.54 -13.64
N THR A 66 8.04 6.34 -12.64
CA THR A 66 8.10 5.97 -11.23
C THR A 66 7.23 4.76 -10.92
N ALA A 67 5.97 4.76 -11.39
CA ALA A 67 5.06 3.63 -11.21
C ALA A 67 5.63 2.34 -11.80
N SER A 68 6.13 2.41 -13.04
CA SER A 68 6.74 1.27 -13.75
C SER A 68 8.00 0.75 -13.06
N ARG A 69 8.84 1.64 -12.50
CA ARG A 69 10.03 1.23 -11.73
C ARG A 69 9.63 0.50 -10.45
N VAL A 70 8.66 1.01 -9.69
CA VAL A 70 8.18 0.34 -8.49
C VAL A 70 7.50 -1.00 -8.84
N ALA A 71 6.73 -1.05 -9.93
CA ALA A 71 6.14 -2.26 -10.45
C ALA A 71 7.20 -3.33 -10.75
N ALA A 72 8.29 -2.97 -11.45
CA ALA A 72 9.39 -3.88 -11.75
C ALA A 72 10.08 -4.40 -10.47
N MET A 73 10.29 -3.53 -9.47
CA MET A 73 10.86 -3.92 -8.17
C MET A 73 9.96 -4.95 -7.46
N LEU A 74 8.66 -4.66 -7.34
CA LEU A 74 7.70 -5.57 -6.70
C LEU A 74 7.53 -6.86 -7.52
N SER A 75 7.57 -6.79 -8.84
CA SER A 75 7.50 -7.98 -9.70
C SER A 75 8.68 -8.92 -9.48
N ALA A 76 9.90 -8.38 -9.32
CA ALA A 76 11.08 -9.17 -8.96
C ALA A 76 10.97 -9.85 -7.58
N GLU A 77 10.11 -9.33 -6.69
CA GLU A 77 9.80 -9.91 -5.38
C GLU A 77 8.65 -10.91 -5.42
N GLY A 78 8.08 -11.18 -6.60
CA GLY A 78 7.01 -12.16 -6.81
C GLY A 78 5.59 -11.59 -6.73
N TYR A 79 5.44 -10.26 -6.78
CA TYR A 79 4.12 -9.63 -6.91
C TYR A 79 3.70 -9.59 -8.37
N ARG A 80 2.40 -9.76 -8.64
CA ARG A 80 1.84 -9.40 -9.95
C ARG A 80 1.48 -7.92 -9.91
N THR A 81 1.95 -7.13 -10.86
CA THR A 81 1.78 -5.68 -10.82
C THR A 81 1.03 -5.17 -12.03
N ASP A 82 0.17 -4.18 -11.83
CA ASP A 82 -0.56 -3.48 -12.89
C ASP A 82 -0.51 -1.97 -12.65
N VAL A 83 -0.29 -1.18 -13.71
CA VAL A 83 -0.17 0.27 -13.66
C VAL A 83 -1.24 0.89 -14.53
N GLU A 84 -2.10 1.71 -13.93
CA GLU A 84 -3.20 2.37 -14.62
C GLU A 84 -3.17 3.88 -14.39
N ARG A 85 -3.48 4.67 -15.42
CA ARG A 85 -3.67 6.13 -15.28
C ARG A 85 -5.06 6.47 -14.76
N LYS A 86 -5.36 6.07 -13.52
CA LYS A 86 -6.66 6.25 -12.86
C LYS A 86 -6.55 6.77 -11.42
N GLY A 87 -5.47 7.47 -11.09
CA GLY A 87 -5.34 8.09 -9.77
C GLY A 87 -6.42 9.15 -9.53
N GLU A 88 -7.09 9.10 -8.37
CA GLU A 88 -8.12 10.08 -7.99
C GLU A 88 -7.51 11.43 -7.60
N ASP A 89 -6.27 11.43 -7.11
CA ASP A 89 -5.51 12.62 -6.77
C ASP A 89 -4.77 13.14 -8.01
N PRO A 90 -5.02 14.39 -8.47
CA PRO A 90 -4.30 14.98 -9.60
C PRO A 90 -2.78 15.05 -9.42
N SER A 91 -2.28 15.05 -8.18
CA SER A 91 -0.85 15.00 -7.88
C SER A 91 -0.25 13.59 -8.00
N GLN A 92 -1.11 12.57 -8.07
CA GLN A 92 -0.75 11.16 -8.18
C GLN A 92 -1.66 10.43 -9.19
N PRO A 93 -1.61 10.80 -10.49
CA PRO A 93 -2.57 10.35 -11.49
C PRO A 93 -2.43 8.88 -11.91
N PHE A 94 -1.41 8.18 -11.40
CA PHE A 94 -1.16 6.78 -11.69
C PHE A 94 -1.46 5.92 -10.46
N SER A 95 -2.25 4.86 -10.65
CA SER A 95 -2.48 3.81 -9.67
C SER A 95 -1.56 2.63 -10.00
N LEU A 96 -0.86 2.11 -9.00
CA LEU A 96 -0.16 0.84 -9.07
C LEU A 96 -0.86 -0.15 -8.15
N HIS A 97 -1.24 -1.29 -8.73
CA HIS A 97 -1.76 -2.44 -8.02
C HIS A 97 -0.65 -3.48 -7.92
N ALA A 98 -0.45 -4.06 -6.74
CA ALA A 98 0.45 -5.18 -6.54
C ALA A 98 -0.29 -6.31 -5.85
N LEU A 99 -0.36 -7.47 -6.50
CA LEU A 99 -1.11 -8.62 -6.02
C LEU A 99 -0.16 -9.73 -5.56
N ARG A 100 -0.48 -10.33 -4.41
CA ARG A 100 0.24 -11.51 -3.91
C ARG A 100 -0.67 -12.43 -3.12
N THR A 101 -0.52 -13.73 -3.35
CA THR A 101 -1.19 -14.77 -2.56
C THR A 101 -0.36 -15.11 -1.33
N MET A 102 -0.93 -14.92 -0.13
CA MET A 102 -0.25 -15.20 1.13
C MET A 102 -1.21 -15.48 2.29
N ARG A 103 -0.69 -16.08 3.36
CA ARG A 103 -1.43 -16.20 4.63
C ARG A 103 -1.43 -14.85 5.33
N LEU A 104 -2.55 -14.51 5.96
CA LEU A 104 -2.71 -13.22 6.61
C LEU A 104 -2.37 -13.32 8.10
N SER A 105 -1.42 -12.50 8.54
CA SER A 105 -1.14 -12.31 9.96
C SER A 105 -0.94 -10.83 10.27
N VAL A 106 -1.41 -10.38 11.45
CA VAL A 106 -1.28 -8.97 11.87
C VAL A 106 0.17 -8.49 11.84
N PRO A 107 1.15 -9.24 12.39
CA PRO A 107 2.53 -8.77 12.40
C PRO A 107 3.12 -8.61 10.99
N GLU A 108 2.80 -9.53 10.09
CA GLU A 108 3.29 -9.50 8.71
C GLU A 108 2.65 -8.37 7.91
N MET A 109 1.33 -8.20 8.00
CA MET A 109 0.62 -7.11 7.30
C MET A 109 1.10 -5.75 7.77
N LYS A 110 1.28 -5.55 9.09
CA LYS A 110 1.89 -4.31 9.60
C LYS A 110 3.31 -4.09 9.08
N SER A 111 4.10 -5.16 8.94
CA SER A 111 5.46 -5.06 8.38
C SER A 111 5.43 -4.64 6.91
N ILE A 112 4.54 -5.24 6.11
CA ILE A 112 4.35 -4.90 4.70
C ILE A 112 3.84 -3.47 4.56
N SER A 113 2.78 -3.09 5.29
CA SER A 113 2.22 -1.74 5.28
C SER A 113 3.28 -0.68 5.60
N ARG A 114 4.10 -0.88 6.63
CA ARG A 114 5.20 0.06 6.95
C ARG A 114 6.23 0.16 5.82
N ARG A 115 6.63 -0.98 5.27
CA ARG A 115 7.61 -1.04 4.18
C ARG A 115 7.08 -0.35 2.93
N PHE A 116 5.82 -0.59 2.57
CA PHE A 116 5.19 -0.02 1.39
C PHE A 116 4.91 1.48 1.53
N THR A 117 4.51 1.94 2.72
CA THR A 117 4.48 3.38 3.03
C THR A 117 5.85 4.02 2.86
N GLN A 118 6.93 3.36 3.30
CA GLN A 118 8.28 3.89 3.13
C GLN A 118 8.69 3.93 1.66
N LEU A 119 8.48 2.84 0.92
CA LEU A 119 8.79 2.72 -0.50
C LEU A 119 8.08 3.79 -1.33
N ALA A 120 6.77 3.95 -1.14
CA ALA A 120 5.99 4.97 -1.85
C ALA A 120 6.51 6.38 -1.55
N ALA A 121 6.77 6.68 -0.27
CA ALA A 121 7.22 8.00 0.14
C ALA A 121 8.68 8.30 -0.23
N GLU A 122 9.51 7.30 -0.57
CA GLU A 122 10.85 7.50 -1.15
C GLU A 122 10.78 7.94 -2.62
N VAL A 123 9.70 7.57 -3.31
CA VAL A 123 9.50 7.88 -4.73
C VAL A 123 8.50 9.01 -4.97
N GLY A 124 8.03 9.65 -3.90
CA GLY A 124 7.06 10.75 -3.96
C GLY A 124 5.61 10.32 -4.19
N GLY A 125 5.31 9.03 -4.04
CA GLY A 125 3.95 8.48 -4.08
C GLY A 125 3.35 8.19 -2.70
N THR A 126 2.15 7.60 -2.68
CA THR A 126 1.42 7.17 -1.49
C THR A 126 1.10 5.69 -1.53
N TYR A 127 1.01 5.10 -0.35
CA TYR A 127 0.46 3.75 -0.17
C TYR A 127 -0.88 3.91 0.56
N ASP A 128 -1.96 3.53 -0.10
CA ASP A 128 -3.31 3.83 0.34
C ASP A 128 -3.91 2.71 1.19
N GLY A 129 -3.36 1.50 1.05
CA GLY A 129 -3.71 0.34 1.84
C GLY A 129 -3.73 -0.93 1.01
N TRP A 130 -4.43 -1.93 1.53
CA TRP A 130 -4.61 -3.22 0.88
C TRP A 130 -6.02 -3.74 1.09
N ASN A 131 -6.41 -4.67 0.24
CA ASN A 131 -7.62 -5.44 0.37
C ASN A 131 -7.29 -6.93 0.17
N ALA A 132 -8.01 -7.81 0.85
CA ALA A 132 -7.91 -9.25 0.63
C ALA A 132 -9.21 -9.78 0.05
N SER A 133 -9.07 -10.65 -0.94
CA SER A 133 -10.20 -11.45 -1.44
C SER A 133 -10.77 -12.32 -0.32
N HIS A 134 -12.10 -12.28 -0.19
CA HIS A 134 -12.85 -13.26 0.59
C HIS A 134 -12.79 -14.58 -0.18
N VAL A 135 -12.04 -15.56 0.34
CA VAL A 135 -12.10 -16.92 -0.19
C VAL A 135 -13.43 -17.52 0.28
N GLU A 136 -14.44 -17.48 -0.56
CA GLU A 136 -15.70 -18.19 -0.33
C GLU A 136 -15.40 -19.69 -0.21
N ARG A 137 -15.82 -20.33 0.89
CA ARG A 137 -15.63 -21.77 1.11
C ARG A 137 -16.26 -22.52 -0.06
N LYS A 138 -15.43 -23.07 -0.94
CA LYS A 138 -15.89 -24.03 -1.95
C LYS A 138 -16.19 -25.36 -1.27
N GLY A 139 -17.39 -25.47 -0.69
CA GLY A 139 -17.88 -26.70 -0.08
C GLY A 139 -19.15 -26.48 0.72
N ASP A 140 -20.29 -26.34 0.03
CA ASP A 140 -21.57 -26.95 0.44
C ASP A 140 -22.63 -26.86 -0.68
N ASN A 141 -22.45 -27.59 -1.79
CA ASN A 141 -23.55 -27.85 -2.71
C ASN A 141 -23.37 -29.22 -3.39
N SER A 142 -23.28 -30.26 -2.56
CA SER A 142 -23.23 -31.66 -3.04
C SER A 142 -24.34 -32.56 -2.50
N GLU A 143 -25.26 -32.07 -1.65
CA GLU A 143 -26.30 -32.92 -1.05
C GLU A 143 -27.67 -32.24 -0.96
N LEU A 144 -28.30 -31.86 -2.08
CA LEU A 144 -29.76 -31.65 -2.13
C LEU A 144 -30.35 -32.04 -3.50
N ILE A 145 -30.00 -33.23 -3.99
CA ILE A 145 -30.84 -33.92 -4.97
C ILE A 145 -30.94 -35.39 -4.54
N SER A 146 -31.95 -35.69 -3.72
CA SER A 146 -32.59 -37.00 -3.65
C SER A 146 -34.07 -36.81 -3.96
#